data_AF-A0A7W0WN29-F1
#
_entry.id   AF-A0A7W0WN29-F1
#
_cell.length_a   1.000
_cell.length_b   1.000
_cell.length_c   1.000
_cell.angle_alpha   90.00
_cell.angle_beta   90.00
_cell.angle_gamma   90.00
#
_symmetry.space_group_name_H-M   'P 1'
#
loop_
_entity.id
_entity.type
_entity.pdbx_description
1 polymer ?
#
loop_
_entity_poly.entity_id
_entity_poly.type
_entity_poly.pdbx_seq_one_letter_code
_entity_poly.pdbx_strand_id
1 'polypeptide(L)' 'WAMPTATADALDPQPHMRLALASLRSAKEHLQKASPDKGGHRVKALDLLQGAIRETEAGIKYDNRR' A
#
# COMPACT_ATOMS: atom_id res chain seq x y z
N TRP A 1 5.25 -33.54 -21.67
CA TRP A 1 4.48 -32.29 -21.48
C TRP A 1 4.51 -31.99 -19.98
N ALA A 2 5.30 -30.99 -19.57
CA ALA A 2 5.39 -30.62 -18.15
C ALA A 2 4.27 -29.61 -17.84
N MET A 3 3.52 -29.87 -16.76
CA MET A 3 2.49 -28.95 -16.28
C MET A 3 3.14 -27.76 -15.58
N PRO A 4 2.64 -26.53 -15.79
CA PRO A 4 3.10 -25.39 -15.02
C PRO A 4 2.71 -25.59 -13.55
N THR A 5 3.70 -25.73 -12.68
CA THR A 5 3.51 -25.73 -11.23
C THR A 5 2.95 -24.37 -10.82
N ALA A 6 1.84 -24.41 -10.08
CA ALA A 6 1.14 -23.25 -9.55
C ALA A 6 2.13 -22.17 -9.09
N THR A 7 2.02 -21.00 -9.71
CA THR A 7 2.86 -19.84 -9.46
C THR A 7 2.89 -19.54 -7.97
N ALA A 8 4.07 -19.28 -7.43
CA ALA A 8 4.32 -18.92 -6.03
C ALA A 8 3.54 -17.68 -5.52
N ASP A 9 2.73 -17.04 -6.36
CA ASP A 9 1.78 -15.98 -6.02
C ASP A 9 0.53 -16.47 -5.28
N ALA A 10 0.25 -17.78 -5.24
CA ALA A 10 -0.95 -18.33 -4.59
C ALA A 10 -0.88 -18.37 -3.04
N LEU A 11 0.21 -17.89 -2.43
CA LEU A 11 0.44 -17.99 -0.98
C LEU A 11 0.68 -16.64 -0.30
N ASP A 12 0.29 -15.53 -0.93
CA ASP A 12 0.23 -14.28 -0.18
C ASP A 12 -1.02 -14.30 0.72
N PRO A 13 -0.89 -14.34 2.07
CA PRO A 13 -2.04 -14.43 2.95
C PRO A 13 -2.92 -13.16 2.89
N GLN A 14 -2.39 -12.05 2.39
CA GLN A 14 -3.06 -10.74 2.44
C GLN A 14 -2.91 -9.95 1.12
N PRO A 15 -3.39 -10.49 -0.03
CA PRO A 15 -3.14 -9.89 -1.33
C PRO A 15 -3.79 -8.50 -1.46
N HIS A 16 -5.00 -8.32 -0.91
CA HIS A 16 -5.69 -7.03 -0.93
C HIS A 16 -5.00 -5.97 -0.07
N MET A 17 -4.49 -6.32 1.11
CA MET A 17 -3.78 -5.37 1.96
C MET A 17 -2.46 -4.92 1.31
N ARG A 18 -1.77 -5.81 0.59
CA ARG A 18 -0.55 -5.43 -0.14
C ARG A 18 -0.83 -4.59 -1.37
N LEU A 19 -1.90 -4.89 -2.11
CA LEU A 19 -2.37 -4.05 -3.20
C LEU A 19 -2.77 -2.65 -2.69
N ALA A 20 -3.44 -2.59 -1.54
CA ALA A 20 -3.77 -1.33 -0.87
C ALA A 20 -2.50 -0.55 -0.47
N LEU A 21 -1.52 -1.22 0.16
CA LEU A 21 -0.25 -0.61 0.54
C LEU A 21 0.51 -0.05 -0.68
N ALA A 22 0.57 -0.80 -1.78
CA ALA A 22 1.18 -0.34 -3.03
C ALA A 22 0.47 0.90 -3.59
N SER A 23 -0.87 0.88 -3.60
CA SER A 23 -1.69 2.00 -4.06
C SER A 23 -1.49 3.26 -3.20
N LEU A 24 -1.43 3.10 -1.88
CA LEU A 24 -1.19 4.20 -0.94
C LEU A 24 0.19 4.83 -1.13
N ARG A 25 1.23 4.01 -1.36
CA ARG A 25 2.60 4.48 -1.63
C ARG A 25 2.68 5.25 -2.95
N SER A 26 2.06 4.72 -4.01
CA SER A 26 1.96 5.41 -5.30
C SER A 26 1.25 6.76 -5.18
N ALA A 27 0.10 6.80 -4.50
CA ALA A 27 -0.64 8.04 -4.25
C ALA A 27 0.22 9.07 -3.49
N LYS A 28 1.00 8.63 -2.50
CA LYS A 28 1.91 9.49 -1.73
C LYS A 28 2.99 10.08 -2.63
N GLU A 29 3.61 9.29 -3.50
CA GLU A 29 4.62 9.77 -4.45
C GLU A 29 4.06 10.83 -5.40
N HIS A 30 2.84 10.62 -5.92
CA HIS A 30 2.17 11.60 -6.77
C HIS A 30 1.91 12.93 -6.04
N LEU A 31 1.49 12.88 -4.77
CA LEU A 31 1.26 14.07 -3.95
C LEU A 31 2.56 14.79 -3.52
N GLN A 32 3.67 14.06 -3.39
CA GLN A 32 4.99 14.65 -3.15
C GLN A 32 5.48 15.44 -4.37
N LYS A 33 5.17 14.95 -5.59
CA LYS A 33 5.54 15.59 -6.86
C LYS A 33 4.57 16.71 -7.28
N ALA A 34 3.39 16.78 -6.69
CA ALA A 34 2.39 17.80 -7.03
C ALA A 34 2.87 19.22 -6.65
N SER A 35 2.68 20.17 -7.56
CA SER A 35 2.92 21.61 -7.37
C SER A 35 2.08 22.19 -6.21
N PRO A 36 2.29 23.47 -5.78
CA PRO A 36 2.13 23.94 -4.39
C PRO A 36 0.76 23.65 -3.78
N ASP A 37 0.72 23.72 -2.44
CA ASP A 37 -0.20 23.09 -1.46
C ASP A 37 -1.73 23.11 -1.71
N LYS A 38 -2.21 23.70 -2.81
CA LYS A 38 -3.63 23.71 -3.23
C LYS A 38 -4.55 24.08 -2.06
N GLY A 39 -4.17 25.11 -1.31
CA GLY A 39 -4.91 25.53 -0.10
C GLY A 39 -4.69 24.66 1.14
N GLY A 40 -3.58 23.93 1.26
CA GLY A 40 -3.31 23.04 2.40
C GLY A 40 -3.68 21.57 2.16
N HIS A 41 -4.40 21.29 1.07
CA HIS A 41 -4.94 19.96 0.79
C HIS A 41 -3.85 18.94 0.46
N ARG A 42 -2.76 19.37 -0.18
CA ARG A 42 -1.67 18.44 -0.54
C ARG A 42 -0.97 17.94 0.72
N VAL A 43 -0.64 18.84 1.64
CA VAL A 43 -0.02 18.47 2.93
C VAL A 43 -0.98 17.61 3.76
N LYS A 44 -2.27 17.98 3.85
CA LYS A 44 -3.27 17.19 4.57
C LYS A 44 -3.43 15.77 4.00
N ALA A 45 -3.44 15.63 2.67
CA ALA A 45 -3.53 14.32 2.02
C ALA A 45 -2.28 13.47 2.28
N LEU A 46 -1.08 14.06 2.29
CA LEU A 46 0.15 13.36 2.64
C LEU A 46 0.13 12.82 4.08
N ASP A 47 -0.37 13.59 5.02
CA ASP A 47 -0.49 13.16 6.42
C ASP A 47 -1.46 11.97 6.57
N LEU A 48 -2.64 12.06 5.95
CA LEU A 48 -3.62 10.97 5.93
C LEU A 48 -3.05 9.69 5.31
N LEU A 49 -2.33 9.81 4.19
CA LEU A 49 -1.69 8.67 3.55
C LEU A 49 -0.60 8.04 4.43
N GLN A 50 0.18 8.84 5.16
CA GLN A 50 1.17 8.29 6.09
C GLN A 50 0.50 7.48 7.20
N GLY A 51 -0.62 7.94 7.74
CA GLY A 51 -1.43 7.17 8.69
C GLY A 51 -1.92 5.85 8.10
N ALA A 52 -2.57 5.90 6.93
CA ALA A 52 -3.11 4.73 6.26
C ALA A 52 -2.04 3.68 5.93
N ILE A 53 -0.85 4.11 5.50
CA ILE A 53 0.30 3.23 5.23
C ILE A 53 0.70 2.48 6.52
N ARG A 54 0.86 3.21 7.64
CA ARG A 54 1.26 2.61 8.92
C ARG A 54 0.26 1.55 9.40
N GLU A 55 -1.04 1.86 9.33
CA GLU A 55 -2.08 0.91 9.74
C GLU A 55 -2.15 -0.32 8.83
N THR A 56 -1.95 -0.14 7.53
CA THR A 56 -1.94 -1.26 6.57
C THR A 56 -0.74 -2.18 6.82
N GLU A 57 0.45 -1.60 7.05
CA GLU A 57 1.66 -2.36 7.42
C GLU A 57 1.47 -3.09 8.76
N ALA A 58 0.83 -2.44 9.75
CA ALA A 58 0.51 -3.05 11.03
C ALA A 58 -0.46 -4.23 10.88
N GLY A 59 -1.50 -4.10 10.05
CA GLY A 59 -2.45 -5.17 9.75
C GLY A 59 -1.80 -6.38 9.08
N ILE A 60 -0.98 -6.15 8.05
CA ILE A 60 -0.20 -7.23 7.40
C ILE A 60 0.71 -7.92 8.43
N LYS A 61 1.41 -7.15 9.26
CA LYS A 61 2.32 -7.70 10.29
C LYS A 61 1.58 -8.48 11.37
N TYR A 62 0.37 -8.05 11.75
CA TYR A 62 -0.46 -8.74 12.72
C TYR A 62 -0.89 -10.12 12.20
N ASP A 63 -1.34 -10.18 10.94
CA ASP A 63 -1.79 -11.43 10.31
C ASP A 63 -0.63 -12.40 10.07
N ASN A 64 0.53 -11.91 9.59
CA ASN A 64 1.73 -12.74 9.37
C ASN A 64 2.31 -13.36 10.66
N ARG A 65 1.85 -12.93 11.85
CA ARG A 65 2.28 -13.47 13.15
C ARG A 65 1.28 -14.47 13.75
N ARG A 66 0.12 -14.65 13.12
CA ARG A 66 -0.92 -15.59 13.57
C ARG A 66 -0.68 -16.99 13.06
#